data_AF-A0A9N9M178-F1
#
_entry.id   AF-A0A9N9M178-F1
#
_cell.length_a   1.000
_cell.length_b   1.000
_cell.length_c   1.000
_cell.angle_alpha   90.00
_cell.angle_beta   90.00
_cell.angle_gamma   90.00
#
_symmetry.space_group_name_H-M   'P 1'
#
loop_
_entity.id
_entity.type
_entity.pdbx_description
1 polymer ?
#
loop_
_entity_poly.entity_id
_entity_poly.type
_entity_poly.pdbx_seq_one_letter_code
_entity_poly.pdbx_strand_id
1 'polypeptide(L)'
;MTEKNSQTTPDPPSYDAAAAEHGALPARNGPPPAGKAPFRPFLLDLPVLNQLRGKRVILASASPRRKQILAPLGLNMEITPSTKPEDLSKDLDPLEYVMQTAIKKCLDVYQVALENSMKSIPDPALVISADTIIVTNTGRILEKPRSEADHLAMLKMLRDQKNHRCYTSVAVLAPREDARHPGYNIETTVEETKVVFDENVSDELIEAYVKTREGVDKAGGYGLQGMGSLLVEKIEGSADNVIGLPLRATLALIEKVVMGDDEEEDEEEDLM
;
A
#
# COMPACT_ATOMS: atom_id res chain seq x y z
N MET A 1 51.71 13.69 40.47
CA MET A 1 50.89 12.45 40.48
C MET A 1 49.51 12.81 40.98
N THR A 2 48.54 12.94 40.07
CA THR A 2 47.12 12.57 40.24
C THR A 2 46.40 12.93 38.94
N GLU A 3 46.27 11.94 38.05
CA GLU A 3 45.41 11.99 36.86
C GLU A 3 43.95 11.88 37.29
N LYS A 4 43.09 12.79 36.83
CA LYS A 4 41.63 12.67 36.95
C LYS A 4 41.13 11.83 35.77
N ASN A 5 40.65 10.64 36.07
CA ASN A 5 40.06 9.71 35.12
C ASN A 5 38.65 10.21 34.74
N SER A 6 38.49 10.72 33.52
CA SER A 6 37.19 11.11 32.94
C SER A 6 36.51 9.87 32.37
N GLN A 7 35.57 9.28 33.10
CA GLN A 7 34.67 8.27 32.55
C GLN A 7 33.65 8.98 31.64
N THR A 8 33.91 8.98 30.34
CA THR A 8 32.91 9.29 29.32
C THR A 8 31.97 8.09 29.19
N THR A 9 30.72 8.24 29.64
CA THR A 9 29.63 7.34 29.25
C THR A 9 29.50 7.38 27.72
N PRO A 10 29.39 6.25 27.02
CA PRO A 10 29.15 6.26 25.58
C PRO A 10 27.83 6.97 25.30
N ASP A 11 27.82 7.79 24.24
CA ASP A 11 26.59 8.43 23.76
C ASP A 11 25.52 7.36 23.50
N PRO A 12 24.24 7.65 23.80
CA PRO A 12 23.17 6.73 23.46
C PRO A 12 23.19 6.46 21.94
N PRO A 13 22.91 5.21 21.52
CA PRO A 13 22.94 4.83 20.12
C PRO A 13 22.02 5.73 19.29
N SER A 14 22.41 6.00 18.03
CA SER A 14 21.57 6.80 17.15
C SER A 14 20.21 6.13 16.94
N TYR A 15 19.20 6.96 16.67
CA TYR A 15 17.81 6.58 16.52
C TYR A 15 17.58 5.40 15.56
N ASP A 16 18.37 5.31 14.50
CA ASP A 16 18.28 4.24 13.50
C ASP A 16 18.89 2.91 13.99
N ALA A 17 19.85 2.97 14.93
CA ALA A 17 20.52 1.78 15.47
C ALA A 17 19.66 1.04 16.50
N ALA A 18 18.85 1.76 17.29
CA ALA A 18 17.96 1.15 18.28
C ALA A 18 16.75 0.43 17.65
N ALA A 19 16.30 0.88 16.46
CA ALA A 19 15.20 0.27 15.71
C ALA A 19 15.55 -1.13 15.16
N ALA A 20 16.83 -1.41 14.94
CA ALA A 20 17.30 -2.72 14.52
C ALA A 20 17.42 -3.73 15.68
N GLU A 21 17.53 -3.25 16.92
CA GLU A 21 17.84 -4.08 18.10
C GLU A 21 16.59 -4.72 18.74
N HIS A 22 15.40 -4.15 18.52
CA HIS A 22 14.15 -4.61 19.12
C HIS A 22 13.28 -5.50 18.21
N GLY A 23 13.82 -6.64 17.77
CA GLY A 23 12.95 -7.82 17.56
C GLY A 23 13.06 -8.62 16.28
N ALA A 24 14.20 -8.60 15.57
CA ALA A 24 14.56 -9.74 14.73
C ALA A 24 14.71 -10.99 15.63
N LEU A 25 14.07 -12.10 15.25
CA LEU A 25 14.15 -13.39 15.95
C LEU A 25 15.62 -13.81 16.17
N PRO A 26 15.97 -14.45 17.30
CA PRO A 26 17.35 -14.84 17.58
C PRO A 26 17.88 -15.79 16.50
N ALA A 27 19.07 -15.46 15.97
CA ALA A 27 19.77 -16.28 14.99
C ALA A 27 20.06 -17.68 15.59
N ARG A 28 19.52 -18.74 14.96
CA ARG A 28 19.90 -20.12 15.29
C ARG A 28 21.35 -20.34 14.84
N ASN A 29 22.26 -20.50 15.79
CA ASN A 29 23.61 -20.98 15.52
C ASN A 29 23.59 -22.50 15.28
N GLY A 30 23.40 -22.89 14.01
CA GLY A 30 23.53 -24.25 13.54
C GLY A 30 23.12 -24.37 12.08
N PRO A 31 23.77 -25.23 11.27
CA PRO A 31 23.30 -25.47 9.91
C PRO A 31 21.85 -25.98 9.99
N PRO A 32 20.93 -25.44 9.18
CA PRO A 32 19.56 -25.92 9.16
C PRO A 32 19.58 -27.41 8.83
N PRO A 33 18.74 -28.25 9.48
CA PRO A 33 18.55 -29.61 9.00
C PRO A 33 18.16 -29.53 7.52
N ALA A 34 18.67 -30.44 6.69
CA ALA A 34 18.32 -30.55 5.28
C ALA A 34 16.84 -30.94 5.15
N GLY A 35 15.96 -29.97 5.40
CA GLY A 35 14.54 -30.06 5.22
C GLY A 35 14.23 -30.04 3.74
N LYS A 36 13.22 -30.82 3.34
CA LYS A 36 12.61 -30.72 2.01
C LYS A 36 12.47 -29.25 1.64
N ALA A 37 12.89 -28.89 0.43
CA ALA A 37 12.77 -27.52 -0.08
C ALA A 37 11.40 -26.96 0.33
N PRO A 38 11.35 -25.73 0.90
CA PRO A 38 10.09 -25.17 1.39
C PRO A 38 9.05 -25.29 0.27
N PHE A 39 7.88 -25.82 0.62
CA PHE A 39 6.75 -25.93 -0.30
C PHE A 39 6.55 -24.56 -0.93
N ARG A 40 6.89 -24.41 -2.22
CA ARG A 40 6.51 -23.23 -2.97
C ARG A 40 5.05 -23.45 -3.32
N PRO A 41 4.11 -22.66 -2.76
CA PRO A 41 2.73 -22.76 -3.20
C PRO A 41 2.70 -22.57 -4.72
N PHE A 42 1.87 -23.38 -5.39
CA PHE A 42 1.64 -23.22 -6.82
C PHE A 42 1.13 -21.80 -7.07
N LEU A 43 1.70 -21.13 -8.07
CA LEU A 43 1.22 -19.81 -8.47
C LEU A 43 -0.19 -19.93 -9.04
N LEU A 44 -1.00 -18.88 -8.87
CA LEU A 44 -2.34 -18.81 -9.42
C LEU A 44 -2.27 -18.87 -10.95
N ASP A 45 -2.81 -19.91 -11.58
CA ASP A 45 -2.72 -20.14 -13.02
C ASP A 45 -3.88 -19.47 -13.75
N LEU A 46 -3.75 -18.17 -14.01
CA LEU A 46 -4.71 -17.37 -14.77
C LEU A 46 -4.07 -16.86 -16.07
N PRO A 47 -4.80 -16.83 -17.20
CA PRO A 47 -4.29 -16.35 -18.49
C PRO A 47 -3.63 -14.97 -18.41
N VAL A 48 -4.29 -13.99 -17.78
CA VAL A 48 -3.76 -12.62 -17.63
C VAL A 48 -2.43 -12.60 -16.86
N LEU A 49 -2.31 -13.39 -15.78
CA LEU A 49 -1.09 -13.46 -14.99
C LEU A 49 0.02 -14.16 -15.77
N ASN A 50 -0.32 -15.18 -16.57
CA ASN A 50 0.62 -15.86 -17.46
C ASN A 50 1.19 -14.92 -18.52
N GLN A 51 0.35 -14.07 -19.13
CA GLN A 51 0.78 -13.08 -20.11
C GLN A 51 1.70 -12.01 -19.51
N LEU A 52 1.49 -11.67 -18.24
CA LEU A 52 2.32 -10.68 -17.52
C LEU A 52 3.62 -11.27 -16.93
N ARG A 53 3.71 -12.59 -16.76
CA ARG A 53 4.93 -13.25 -16.24
C ARG A 53 6.09 -13.04 -17.21
N GLY A 54 7.21 -12.57 -16.67
CA GLY A 54 8.40 -12.24 -17.47
C GLY A 54 8.34 -10.87 -18.16
N LYS A 55 7.20 -10.16 -18.09
CA LYS A 55 7.10 -8.76 -18.50
C LYS A 55 7.44 -7.83 -17.33
N ARG A 56 7.69 -6.57 -17.65
CA ARG A 56 7.97 -5.52 -16.66
C ARG A 56 6.66 -5.04 -16.05
N VAL A 57 6.44 -5.34 -14.78
CA VAL A 57 5.30 -4.87 -13.99
C VAL A 57 5.81 -3.91 -12.92
N ILE A 58 5.16 -2.75 -12.77
CA ILE A 58 5.56 -1.73 -11.80
C ILE A 58 4.47 -1.54 -10.75
N LEU A 59 4.85 -1.58 -9.47
CA LEU A 59 4.04 -1.06 -8.37
C LEU A 59 4.49 0.38 -8.08
N ALA A 60 3.60 1.33 -8.40
CA ALA A 60 3.75 2.76 -8.20
C ALA A 60 3.60 3.20 -6.72
N SER A 61 4.21 2.47 -5.80
CA SER A 61 4.06 2.70 -4.36
C SER A 61 5.27 2.24 -3.55
N ALA A 62 5.71 3.07 -2.60
CA ALA A 62 6.74 2.70 -1.63
C ALA A 62 6.24 1.76 -0.51
N SER A 63 4.92 1.48 -0.44
CA SER A 63 4.34 0.75 0.69
C SER A 63 4.76 -0.72 0.70
N PRO A 64 5.49 -1.21 1.74
CA PRO A 64 5.84 -2.62 1.85
C PRO A 64 4.61 -3.53 1.95
N ARG A 65 3.52 -3.02 2.54
CA ARG A 65 2.26 -3.76 2.72
C ARG A 65 1.59 -4.07 1.38
N ARG A 66 1.56 -3.10 0.46
CA ARG A 66 0.97 -3.30 -0.88
C ARG A 66 1.76 -4.33 -1.68
N LYS A 67 3.10 -4.28 -1.60
CA LYS A 67 3.98 -5.29 -2.18
C LYS A 67 3.68 -6.69 -1.62
N GLN A 68 3.50 -6.81 -0.30
CA GLN A 68 3.17 -8.09 0.35
C GLN A 68 1.81 -8.60 -0.10
N ILE A 69 0.79 -7.74 -0.18
CA ILE A 69 -0.56 -8.10 -0.63
C ILE A 69 -0.55 -8.63 -2.07
N LEU A 70 0.24 -8.02 -2.97
CA LEU A 70 0.30 -8.42 -4.37
C LEU A 70 1.24 -9.61 -4.64
N ALA A 71 2.13 -9.96 -3.71
CA ALA A 71 3.10 -11.04 -3.88
C ALA A 71 2.48 -12.40 -4.29
N PRO A 72 1.30 -12.81 -3.78
CA PRO A 72 0.65 -14.05 -4.19
C PRO A 72 0.28 -14.13 -5.68
N LEU A 73 0.19 -13.01 -6.39
CA LEU A 73 -0.06 -13.00 -7.85
C LEU A 73 1.12 -13.55 -8.66
N GLY A 74 2.31 -13.67 -8.06
CA GLY A 74 3.49 -14.23 -8.73
C GLY A 74 4.09 -13.32 -9.81
N LEU A 75 3.72 -12.05 -9.85
CA LEU A 75 4.30 -11.06 -10.75
C LEU A 75 5.61 -10.51 -10.16
N ASN A 76 6.65 -10.42 -10.97
CA ASN A 76 7.91 -9.81 -10.55
C ASN A 76 7.82 -8.28 -10.66
N MET A 77 7.38 -7.63 -9.58
CA MET A 77 7.09 -6.20 -9.56
C MET A 77 8.32 -5.35 -9.22
N GLU A 78 8.62 -4.39 -10.09
CA GLU A 78 9.48 -3.25 -9.81
C GLU A 78 8.76 -2.28 -8.88
N ILE A 79 9.48 -1.71 -7.90
CA ILE A 79 8.90 -0.77 -6.94
C ILE A 79 9.38 0.63 -7.28
N THR A 80 8.49 1.46 -7.83
CA THR A 80 8.82 2.81 -8.30
C THR A 80 7.79 3.81 -7.78
N PRO A 81 8.02 4.44 -6.61
CA PRO A 81 7.07 5.40 -6.06
C PRO A 81 6.94 6.67 -6.93
N SER A 82 5.72 7.18 -7.06
CA SER A 82 5.46 8.49 -7.66
C SER A 82 6.21 9.60 -6.91
N THR A 83 6.73 10.57 -7.65
CA THR A 83 7.44 11.74 -7.07
C THR A 83 6.55 12.96 -6.95
N LYS A 84 5.37 12.94 -7.60
CA LYS A 84 4.42 14.05 -7.53
C LYS A 84 3.86 14.27 -6.11
N PRO A 85 3.71 15.53 -5.69
CA PRO A 85 3.07 15.86 -4.42
C PRO A 85 1.60 15.44 -4.40
N GLU A 86 1.13 15.04 -3.21
CA GLU A 86 -0.27 14.76 -2.88
C GLU A 86 -0.98 16.08 -2.51
N ASP A 87 -1.14 16.97 -3.49
CA ASP A 87 -1.57 18.36 -3.33
C ASP A 87 -2.97 18.64 -3.89
N LEU A 88 -3.75 17.60 -4.18
CA LEU A 88 -5.15 17.78 -4.60
C LEU A 88 -5.95 18.51 -3.52
N SER A 89 -6.96 19.28 -3.96
CA SER A 89 -7.80 20.02 -3.02
C SER A 89 -8.53 19.05 -2.09
N LYS A 90 -8.50 19.36 -0.79
CA LYS A 90 -9.23 18.62 0.23
C LYS A 90 -10.71 19.01 0.30
N ASP A 91 -11.12 19.97 -0.52
CA ASP A 91 -12.54 20.33 -0.72
C ASP A 91 -13.24 19.36 -1.69
N LEU A 92 -12.48 18.49 -2.37
CA LEU A 92 -13.03 17.41 -3.17
C LEU A 92 -13.78 16.40 -2.28
N ASP A 93 -14.74 15.70 -2.88
CA ASP A 93 -15.33 14.52 -2.25
C ASP A 93 -14.22 13.50 -1.92
N PRO A 94 -14.23 12.84 -0.74
CA PRO A 94 -13.17 11.91 -0.37
C PRO A 94 -12.93 10.77 -1.36
N LEU A 95 -14.00 10.27 -2.01
CA LEU A 95 -13.88 9.20 -3.02
C LEU A 95 -13.19 9.74 -4.28
N GLU A 96 -13.54 10.95 -4.70
CA GLU A 96 -12.90 11.62 -5.83
C GLU A 96 -11.42 11.93 -5.53
N TYR A 97 -11.14 12.44 -4.33
CA TYR A 97 -9.77 12.73 -3.89
C TYR A 97 -8.86 11.50 -3.95
N VAL A 98 -9.29 10.38 -3.34
CA VAL A 98 -8.47 9.16 -3.28
C VAL A 98 -8.29 8.55 -4.67
N MET A 99 -9.35 8.59 -5.51
CA MET A 99 -9.30 8.10 -6.88
C MET A 99 -8.35 8.92 -7.75
N GLN A 100 -8.49 10.25 -7.76
CA GLN A 100 -7.61 11.11 -8.55
C GLN A 100 -6.16 11.01 -8.09
N THR A 101 -5.92 10.83 -6.78
CA THR A 101 -4.58 10.64 -6.24
C THR A 101 -3.96 9.33 -6.75
N ALA A 102 -4.70 8.23 -6.78
CA ALA A 102 -4.23 6.96 -7.34
C ALA A 102 -3.92 7.11 -8.84
N ILE A 103 -4.83 7.68 -9.64
CA ILE A 103 -4.63 7.94 -11.08
C ILE A 103 -3.36 8.76 -11.32
N LYS A 104 -3.20 9.87 -10.59
CA LYS A 104 -2.04 10.77 -10.72
C LYS A 104 -0.73 10.03 -10.48
N LYS A 105 -0.67 9.16 -9.46
CA LYS A 105 0.51 8.33 -9.16
C LYS A 105 0.78 7.30 -10.26
N CYS A 106 -0.27 6.67 -10.79
CA CYS A 106 -0.15 5.69 -11.89
C CYS A 106 0.44 6.32 -13.14
N LEU A 107 -0.14 7.45 -13.58
CA LEU A 107 0.28 8.17 -14.78
C LEU A 107 1.68 8.77 -14.64
N ASP A 108 2.04 9.28 -13.45
CA ASP A 108 3.40 9.78 -13.17
C ASP A 108 4.45 8.70 -13.41
N VAL A 109 4.28 7.54 -12.78
CA VAL A 109 5.24 6.44 -12.87
C VAL A 109 5.28 5.85 -14.27
N TYR A 110 4.13 5.74 -14.95
CA TYR A 110 4.09 5.29 -16.34
C TYR A 110 4.87 6.25 -17.26
N GLN A 111 4.61 7.56 -17.18
CA GLN A 111 5.29 8.57 -18.00
C GLN A 111 6.80 8.58 -17.75
N VAL A 112 7.23 8.55 -16.48
CA VAL A 112 8.65 8.48 -16.11
C VAL A 112 9.29 7.19 -16.61
N ALA A 113 8.57 6.06 -16.60
CA ALA A 113 9.08 4.80 -17.11
C ALA A 113 9.28 4.82 -18.64
N LEU A 114 8.41 5.50 -19.38
CA LEU A 114 8.54 5.71 -20.83
C LEU A 114 9.70 6.66 -21.17
N GLU A 115 9.85 7.76 -20.43
CA GLU A 115 10.94 8.72 -20.64
C GLU A 115 12.33 8.12 -20.38
N ASN A 116 12.41 7.20 -19.42
CA ASN A 116 13.63 6.46 -19.11
C ASN A 116 13.81 5.19 -19.98
N SER A 117 12.94 4.98 -20.97
CA SER A 117 13.05 3.85 -21.87
C SER A 117 14.34 3.94 -22.68
N MET A 118 15.30 3.09 -22.31
CA MET A 118 16.54 2.86 -23.06
C MET A 118 16.40 1.52 -23.80
N LYS A 119 17.14 1.31 -24.89
CA LYS A 119 17.12 0.04 -25.66
C LYS A 119 17.26 -1.25 -24.82
N SER A 120 17.80 -1.15 -23.60
CA SER A 120 18.01 -2.27 -22.67
C SER A 120 16.94 -2.45 -21.60
N ILE A 121 15.99 -1.52 -21.44
CA ILE A 121 14.92 -1.59 -20.44
C ILE A 121 13.58 -1.56 -21.18
N PRO A 122 12.79 -2.66 -21.15
CA PRO A 122 11.50 -2.66 -21.81
C PRO A 122 10.52 -1.69 -21.14
N ASP A 123 9.58 -1.19 -21.93
CA ASP A 123 8.44 -0.41 -21.43
C ASP A 123 7.59 -1.25 -20.46
N PRO A 124 6.94 -0.62 -19.48
CA PRO A 124 6.10 -1.34 -18.53
C PRO A 124 4.88 -1.94 -19.21
N ALA A 125 4.66 -3.24 -19.01
CA ALA A 125 3.47 -3.94 -19.47
C ALA A 125 2.27 -3.75 -18.52
N LEU A 126 2.53 -3.30 -17.29
CA LEU A 126 1.50 -3.02 -16.30
C LEU A 126 2.05 -2.06 -15.24
N VAL A 127 1.27 -1.05 -14.87
CA VAL A 127 1.53 -0.17 -13.73
C VAL A 127 0.34 -0.26 -12.78
N ILE A 128 0.60 -0.57 -11.51
CA ILE A 128 -0.41 -0.61 -10.44
C ILE A 128 -0.09 0.49 -9.46
N SER A 129 -1.06 1.31 -9.12
CA SER A 129 -0.95 2.33 -8.07
C SER A 129 -2.12 2.20 -7.09
N ALA A 130 -1.94 2.72 -5.89
CA ALA A 130 -3.03 2.81 -4.93
C ALA A 130 -2.85 4.01 -4.00
N ASP A 131 -3.96 4.53 -3.51
CA ASP A 131 -4.02 5.53 -2.47
C ASP A 131 -5.03 5.13 -1.40
N THR A 132 -4.73 5.44 -0.13
CA THR A 132 -5.56 5.00 1.00
C THR A 132 -5.76 6.16 1.96
N ILE A 133 -7.01 6.46 2.27
CA ILE A 133 -7.40 7.52 3.21
C ILE A 133 -8.32 6.96 4.30
N ILE A 134 -8.28 7.60 5.47
CA ILE A 134 -9.27 7.38 6.53
C ILE A 134 -10.20 8.58 6.59
N VAL A 135 -11.50 8.34 6.68
CA VAL A 135 -12.52 9.39 6.74
C VAL A 135 -13.35 9.21 8.01
N THR A 136 -13.41 10.26 8.83
CA THR A 136 -14.21 10.28 10.05
C THR A 136 -15.71 10.17 9.75
N ASN A 137 -16.53 9.96 10.78
CA ASN A 137 -17.98 10.00 10.62
C ASN A 137 -18.51 11.34 10.12
N THR A 138 -17.77 12.43 10.37
CA THR A 138 -18.10 13.80 9.95
C THR A 138 -17.60 14.15 8.55
N GLY A 139 -17.01 13.19 7.81
CA GLY A 139 -16.50 13.41 6.46
C GLY A 139 -15.10 14.03 6.39
N ARG A 140 -14.37 14.14 7.52
CA ARG A 140 -13.02 14.69 7.54
C ARG A 140 -12.01 13.63 7.10
N ILE A 141 -11.20 13.94 6.09
CA ILE A 141 -10.06 13.11 5.68
C ILE A 141 -8.93 13.21 6.71
N LEU A 142 -8.43 12.06 7.14
CA LEU A 142 -7.28 11.89 8.02
C LEU A 142 -6.11 11.32 7.22
N GLU A 143 -5.02 12.08 7.21
CA GLU A 143 -3.75 11.68 6.62
C GLU A 143 -2.87 11.00 7.69
N LYS A 144 -1.57 10.93 7.42
CA LYS A 144 -0.55 10.51 8.38
C LYS A 144 -0.43 11.55 9.51
N PRO A 145 -0.23 11.13 10.76
CA PRO A 145 -0.02 12.05 11.87
C PRO A 145 1.27 12.86 11.66
N ARG A 146 1.25 14.14 12.04
CA ARG A 146 2.38 15.08 11.84
C ARG A 146 3.32 15.16 13.05
N SER A 147 2.85 14.74 14.22
CA SER A 147 3.60 14.71 15.47
C SER A 147 3.02 13.63 16.40
N GLU A 148 3.74 13.31 17.47
CA GLU A 148 3.26 12.39 18.50
C GLU A 148 1.96 12.87 19.16
N ALA A 149 1.86 14.19 19.43
CA ALA A 149 0.66 14.79 19.99
C ALA A 149 -0.53 14.71 19.03
N ASP A 150 -0.29 14.94 17.73
CA ASP A 150 -1.31 14.78 16.68
C ASP A 150 -1.75 13.32 16.55
N HIS A 151 -0.80 12.39 16.63
CA HIS A 151 -1.06 10.95 16.60
C HIS A 151 -1.96 10.50 17.76
N LEU A 152 -1.63 10.91 18.99
CA LEU A 152 -2.42 10.62 20.18
C LEU A 152 -3.83 11.19 20.08
N ALA A 153 -3.95 12.46 19.68
CA ALA A 153 -5.24 13.13 19.52
C ALA A 153 -6.10 12.46 18.44
N MET A 154 -5.49 12.05 17.33
CA MET A 154 -6.16 11.37 16.23
C MET A 154 -6.73 10.01 16.67
N LEU A 155 -5.96 9.20 17.40
CA LEU A 155 -6.41 7.89 17.87
C LEU A 155 -7.49 7.99 18.95
N LYS A 156 -7.36 8.92 19.89
CA LYS A 156 -8.42 9.19 20.89
C LYS A 156 -9.71 9.62 20.20
N MET A 157 -9.63 10.53 19.23
CA MET A 157 -10.79 10.95 18.44
C MET A 157 -11.45 9.77 17.71
N LEU A 158 -10.67 8.90 17.07
CA LEU A 158 -11.21 7.73 16.35
C LEU A 158 -11.88 6.74 17.31
N ARG A 159 -11.27 6.47 18.47
CA ARG A 159 -11.87 5.65 19.53
C ARG A 159 -13.20 6.25 19.99
N ASP A 160 -13.21 7.53 20.33
CA ASP A 160 -14.38 8.21 20.90
C ASP A 160 -15.54 8.30 19.88
N GLN A 161 -15.23 8.39 18.57
CA GLN A 161 -16.23 8.33 17.49
C GLN A 161 -16.67 6.91 17.14
N LYS A 162 -15.93 5.89 17.58
CA LYS A 162 -16.03 4.46 17.30
C LYS A 162 -15.89 4.07 15.83
N ASN A 163 -16.56 4.75 14.91
CA ASN A 163 -16.64 4.37 13.51
C ASN A 163 -15.89 5.36 12.61
N HIS A 164 -15.23 4.83 11.59
CA HIS A 164 -14.67 5.57 10.47
C HIS A 164 -14.63 4.68 9.23
N ARG A 165 -14.37 5.28 8.07
CA ARG A 165 -14.24 4.58 6.80
C ARG A 165 -12.80 4.59 6.35
N CYS A 166 -12.33 3.46 5.85
CA CYS A 166 -11.11 3.36 5.07
C CYS A 166 -11.50 3.25 3.61
N TYR A 167 -11.01 4.19 2.79
CA TYR A 167 -11.13 4.11 1.34
C TYR A 167 -9.76 3.85 0.75
N THR A 168 -9.64 2.81 -0.07
CA THR A 168 -8.49 2.64 -0.95
C THR A 168 -8.96 2.73 -2.39
N SER A 169 -8.35 3.63 -3.16
CA SER A 169 -8.45 3.56 -4.60
C SER A 169 -7.25 2.83 -5.18
N VAL A 170 -7.53 2.05 -6.21
CA VAL A 170 -6.53 1.39 -7.04
C VAL A 170 -6.71 1.89 -8.46
N ALA A 171 -5.61 2.26 -9.11
CA ALA A 171 -5.56 2.51 -10.54
C ALA A 171 -4.57 1.54 -11.18
N VAL A 172 -5.02 0.85 -12.22
CA VAL A 172 -4.22 -0.12 -12.98
C VAL A 172 -4.18 0.37 -14.43
N LEU A 173 -2.98 0.38 -15.01
CA LEU A 173 -2.73 0.81 -16.38
C LEU A 173 -1.96 -0.26 -17.13
N ALA A 174 -2.39 -0.58 -18.35
CA ALA A 174 -1.65 -1.42 -19.30
C ALA A 174 -1.55 -0.72 -20.67
N PRO A 175 -0.39 -0.74 -21.35
CA PRO A 175 -0.27 -0.21 -22.70
C PRO A 175 -1.13 -1.02 -23.67
N ARG A 176 -1.69 -0.34 -24.67
CA ARG A 176 -2.41 -0.98 -25.79
C ARG A 176 -1.42 -1.28 -26.91
N GLU A 177 -1.65 -2.36 -27.66
CA GLU A 177 -0.87 -2.65 -28.87
C GLU A 177 -1.36 -1.83 -30.07
N ASP A 178 -2.62 -1.39 -30.05
CA ASP A 178 -3.18 -0.55 -31.10
C ASP A 178 -2.67 0.90 -31.04
N ALA A 179 -2.78 1.60 -32.17
CA ALA A 179 -2.34 2.98 -32.30
C ALA A 179 -3.37 4.00 -31.76
N ARG A 180 -4.38 3.58 -30.97
CA ARG A 180 -5.41 4.48 -30.43
C ARG A 180 -4.80 5.35 -29.34
N HIS A 181 -5.14 6.64 -29.33
CA HIS A 181 -4.78 7.53 -28.22
C HIS A 181 -5.67 7.22 -27.00
N PRO A 182 -5.13 7.11 -25.77
CA PRO A 182 -3.80 7.54 -25.32
C PRO A 182 -2.70 6.46 -25.37
N GLY A 183 -2.94 5.31 -26.00
CA GLY A 183 -1.99 4.20 -26.13
C GLY A 183 -1.94 3.29 -24.90
N TYR A 184 -2.91 3.41 -24.00
CA TYR A 184 -3.05 2.58 -22.81
C TYR A 184 -4.50 2.50 -22.36
N ASN A 185 -4.84 1.41 -21.68
CA ASN A 185 -6.04 1.25 -20.87
C ASN A 185 -5.70 1.63 -19.44
N ILE A 186 -6.60 2.38 -18.78
CA ILE A 186 -6.51 2.67 -17.36
C ILE A 186 -7.88 2.48 -16.72
N GLU A 187 -7.91 1.69 -15.67
CA GLU A 187 -9.13 1.39 -14.92
C GLU A 187 -8.91 1.65 -13.44
N THR A 188 -9.97 2.09 -12.78
CA THR A 188 -9.94 2.42 -11.36
C THR A 188 -11.08 1.80 -10.60
N THR A 189 -10.85 1.61 -9.30
CA THR A 189 -11.90 1.27 -8.34
C THR A 189 -11.63 1.97 -7.02
N VAL A 190 -12.66 2.13 -6.21
CA VAL A 190 -12.57 2.59 -4.83
C VAL A 190 -13.29 1.58 -3.96
N GLU A 191 -12.57 1.01 -2.99
CA GLU A 191 -13.14 0.06 -2.02
C GLU A 191 -13.30 0.72 -0.66
N GLU A 192 -14.47 0.55 -0.08
CA GLU A 192 -14.80 1.02 1.27
C GLU A 192 -14.74 -0.12 2.27
N THR A 193 -14.06 0.11 3.40
CA THR A 193 -14.21 -0.73 4.59
C THR A 193 -14.53 0.16 5.77
N LYS A 194 -15.65 -0.11 6.44
CA LYS A 194 -15.96 0.51 7.72
C LYS A 194 -15.16 -0.17 8.83
N VAL A 195 -14.55 0.63 9.67
CA VAL A 195 -13.74 0.17 10.80
C VAL A 195 -14.37 0.66 12.09
N VAL A 196 -14.47 -0.23 13.07
CA VAL A 196 -15.01 0.07 14.40
C VAL A 196 -13.89 -0.10 15.42
N PHE A 197 -13.51 0.99 16.08
CA PHE A 197 -12.62 0.97 17.24
C PHE A 197 -13.38 0.55 18.49
N ASP A 198 -12.69 -0.21 19.35
CA ASP A 198 -13.22 -0.57 20.67
C ASP A 198 -13.21 0.67 21.58
N GLU A 199 -14.38 1.09 22.04
CA GLU A 199 -14.53 2.24 22.92
C GLU A 199 -13.84 2.07 24.28
N ASN A 200 -13.58 0.83 24.69
CA ASN A 200 -12.94 0.49 25.97
C ASN A 200 -11.42 0.52 25.91
N VAL A 201 -10.83 0.81 24.75
CA VAL A 201 -9.39 1.02 24.60
C VAL A 201 -8.94 2.15 25.53
N SER A 202 -8.06 1.83 26.47
CA SER A 202 -7.60 2.79 27.47
C SER A 202 -6.63 3.82 26.89
N ASP A 203 -6.52 4.97 27.55
CA ASP A 203 -5.55 6.00 27.16
C ASP A 203 -4.11 5.47 27.23
N GLU A 204 -3.80 4.62 28.22
CA GLU A 204 -2.49 3.99 28.39
C GLU A 204 -2.14 3.08 27.20
N LEU A 205 -3.13 2.34 26.66
CA LEU A 205 -2.91 1.51 25.48
C LEU A 205 -2.64 2.37 24.24
N ILE A 206 -3.38 3.46 24.05
CA ILE A 206 -3.14 4.39 22.93
C ILE A 206 -1.75 5.02 23.04
N GLU A 207 -1.36 5.50 24.22
CA GLU A 207 -0.04 6.07 24.46
C GLU A 207 1.08 5.05 24.22
N ALA A 208 0.89 3.81 24.69
CA ALA A 208 1.83 2.73 24.42
C ALA A 208 1.94 2.45 22.93
N TYR A 209 0.82 2.39 22.21
CA TYR A 209 0.79 2.19 20.76
C TYR A 209 1.51 3.31 20.00
N VAL A 210 1.25 4.57 20.34
CA VAL A 210 1.93 5.73 19.72
C VAL A 210 3.45 5.64 19.88
N LYS A 211 3.94 5.20 21.07
CA LYS A 211 5.37 5.00 21.34
C LYS A 211 6.01 3.92 20.47
N THR A 212 5.24 2.92 20.00
CA THR A 212 5.74 1.91 19.06
C THR A 212 6.05 2.48 17.68
N ARG A 213 5.46 3.64 17.36
CA ARG A 213 5.52 4.31 16.05
C ARG A 213 4.96 3.49 14.90
N GLU A 214 4.24 2.40 15.16
CA GLU A 214 3.67 1.58 14.09
C GLU A 214 2.74 2.40 13.19
N GLY A 215 2.00 3.37 13.73
CA GLY A 215 1.03 4.18 12.98
C GLY A 215 1.57 5.36 12.18
N VAL A 216 2.86 5.73 12.30
CA VAL A 216 3.35 7.03 11.80
C VAL A 216 3.30 7.19 10.28
N ASP A 217 3.40 6.08 9.54
CA ASP A 217 3.38 6.05 8.08
C ASP A 217 1.98 5.72 7.50
N LYS A 218 0.94 5.74 8.34
CA LYS A 218 -0.41 5.25 7.99
C LYS A 218 -1.47 6.35 8.12
N ALA A 219 -2.40 6.38 7.17
CA ALA A 219 -3.58 7.24 7.26
C ALA A 219 -4.37 6.89 8.53
N GLY A 220 -4.82 7.90 9.27
CA GLY A 220 -5.52 7.69 10.56
C GLY A 220 -4.61 7.21 11.70
N GLY A 221 -3.31 7.04 11.47
CA GLY A 221 -2.35 6.74 12.53
C GLY A 221 -2.42 5.32 13.10
N TYR A 222 -3.02 4.34 12.42
CA TYR A 222 -3.02 2.95 12.90
C TYR A 222 -2.86 1.94 11.76
N GLY A 223 -2.50 0.71 12.11
CA GLY A 223 -2.45 -0.42 11.17
C GLY A 223 -3.32 -1.57 11.65
N LEU A 224 -4.15 -2.13 10.75
CA LEU A 224 -4.92 -3.34 11.05
C LEU A 224 -4.01 -4.57 11.26
N GLN A 225 -2.86 -4.61 10.58
CA GLN A 225 -1.85 -5.65 10.73
C GLN A 225 -0.78 -5.19 11.73
N GLY A 226 -0.72 -5.83 12.90
CA GLY A 226 0.22 -5.49 13.97
C GLY A 226 -0.49 -5.16 15.29
N MET A 227 0.16 -4.35 16.12
CA MET A 227 -0.37 -3.91 17.41
C MET A 227 -1.58 -2.99 17.27
N GLY A 228 -1.73 -2.30 16.13
CA GLY A 228 -2.90 -1.47 15.88
C GLY A 228 -4.21 -2.26 15.80
N SER A 229 -4.15 -3.58 15.62
CA SER A 229 -5.32 -4.47 15.73
C SER A 229 -5.95 -4.43 17.13
N LEU A 230 -5.18 -4.11 18.19
CA LEU A 230 -5.69 -3.96 19.55
C LEU A 230 -6.63 -2.75 19.70
N LEU A 231 -6.63 -1.82 18.75
CA LEU A 231 -7.51 -0.66 18.74
C LEU A 231 -8.87 -0.96 18.07
N VAL A 232 -8.96 -2.04 17.30
CA VAL A 232 -10.08 -2.34 16.40
C VAL A 232 -10.95 -3.45 16.99
N GLU A 233 -12.24 -3.16 17.19
CA GLU A 233 -13.24 -4.15 17.59
C GLU A 233 -13.63 -5.05 16.41
N LYS A 234 -13.97 -4.43 15.27
CA LYS A 234 -14.38 -5.15 14.05
C LYS A 234 -14.23 -4.28 12.80
N ILE A 235 -14.35 -4.94 11.65
CA ILE A 235 -14.45 -4.30 10.33
C ILE A 235 -15.67 -4.83 9.57
N GLU A 236 -16.25 -3.97 8.73
CA GLU A 236 -17.34 -4.28 7.80
C GLU A 236 -16.85 -3.92 6.39
N GLY A 237 -16.34 -4.92 5.67
CA GLY A 237 -15.64 -4.76 4.39
C GLY A 237 -14.43 -5.69 4.30
N SER A 238 -13.48 -5.40 3.41
CA SER A 238 -12.29 -6.24 3.23
C SER A 238 -11.10 -5.77 4.08
N ALA A 239 -10.35 -6.73 4.65
CA ALA A 239 -9.21 -6.44 5.51
C ALA A 239 -8.00 -5.91 4.73
N ASP A 240 -7.75 -6.45 3.54
CA ASP A 240 -6.68 -6.04 2.64
C ASP A 240 -6.83 -4.58 2.17
N ASN A 241 -8.07 -4.10 2.00
CA ASN A 241 -8.39 -2.69 1.79
C ASN A 241 -7.86 -1.82 2.95
N VAL A 242 -8.14 -2.20 4.21
CA VAL A 242 -7.65 -1.45 5.39
C VAL A 242 -6.12 -1.52 5.51
N ILE A 243 -5.52 -2.66 5.14
CA ILE A 243 -4.05 -2.82 5.13
C ILE A 243 -3.42 -1.92 4.04
N GLY A 244 -4.14 -1.69 2.95
CA GLY A 244 -3.89 -0.62 1.97
C GLY A 244 -3.97 -1.02 0.49
N LEU A 245 -4.48 -2.21 0.16
CA LEU A 245 -4.75 -2.62 -1.22
C LEU A 245 -5.81 -3.73 -1.28
N PRO A 246 -6.98 -3.51 -1.90
CA PRO A 246 -7.99 -4.55 -2.12
C PRO A 246 -7.56 -5.51 -3.26
N LEU A 247 -7.03 -6.68 -2.91
CA LEU A 247 -6.39 -7.61 -3.85
C LEU A 247 -7.37 -8.15 -4.89
N ARG A 248 -8.58 -8.52 -4.46
CA ARG A 248 -9.63 -9.03 -5.36
C ARG A 248 -10.00 -8.00 -6.42
N ALA A 249 -10.27 -6.77 -6.01
CA ALA A 249 -10.62 -5.69 -6.91
C ALA A 249 -9.43 -5.34 -7.84
N THR A 250 -8.21 -5.37 -7.31
CA THR A 250 -7.00 -5.15 -8.11
C THR A 250 -6.83 -6.20 -9.21
N LEU A 251 -7.06 -7.49 -8.92
CA LEU A 251 -6.98 -8.55 -9.94
C LEU A 251 -8.02 -8.35 -11.05
N ALA A 252 -9.26 -8.00 -10.70
CA ALA A 252 -10.30 -7.69 -11.68
C ALA A 252 -9.93 -6.49 -12.58
N LEU A 253 -9.30 -5.44 -12.02
CA LEU A 253 -8.78 -4.33 -12.83
C LEU A 253 -7.66 -4.77 -13.76
N ILE A 254 -6.76 -5.66 -13.31
CA ILE A 254 -5.68 -6.21 -14.15
C ILE A 254 -6.28 -6.99 -15.32
N GLU A 255 -7.28 -7.85 -15.08
CA GLU A 255 -8.00 -8.58 -16.13
C GLU A 255 -8.60 -7.60 -17.14
N LYS A 256 -9.30 -6.58 -16.66
CA LYS A 256 -9.97 -5.60 -17.52
C LYS A 256 -9.00 -4.81 -18.40
N VAL A 257 -7.88 -4.30 -17.87
CA VAL A 257 -6.97 -3.47 -18.69
C VAL A 257 -6.09 -4.26 -19.64
N VAL A 258 -5.83 -5.55 -19.36
CA VAL A 258 -4.96 -6.40 -20.18
C VAL A 258 -5.74 -7.21 -21.21
N MET A 259 -6.97 -7.65 -20.89
CA MET A 259 -7.79 -8.51 -21.73
C MET A 259 -9.01 -7.82 -22.31
N GLY A 260 -9.42 -6.66 -21.78
CA GLY A 260 -10.68 -6.00 -22.14
C GLY A 260 -10.74 -5.44 -23.57
N ASP A 261 -9.62 -5.43 -24.31
CA ASP A 261 -9.63 -5.09 -25.72
C ASP A 261 -10.19 -6.23 -26.61
N ASP A 262 -10.21 -7.49 -26.11
CA ASP A 262 -10.74 -8.63 -26.85
C ASP A 262 -12.29 -8.62 -26.92
N GLU A 263 -12.98 -7.97 -25.97
CA GLU A 263 -14.47 -7.98 -25.89
C GLU A 263 -15.13 -6.90 -26.75
N GLU A 264 -14.48 -5.76 -27.01
CA GLU A 264 -15.05 -4.69 -27.86
C GLU A 264 -14.95 -5.01 -29.37
N GLU A 265 -13.97 -5.82 -29.79
CA GLU A 265 -13.82 -6.23 -31.19
C GLU A 265 -14.90 -7.25 -31.61
N ASP A 266 -15.33 -8.14 -30.70
CA ASP A 266 -16.39 -9.12 -30.95
C ASP A 266 -17.78 -8.46 -31.06
N GLU A 267 -18.06 -7.38 -30.33
CA GLU A 267 -19.33 -6.65 -30.42
C GLU A 267 -19.46 -5.83 -31.72
N GLU A 268 -18.35 -5.32 -32.29
CA GLU A 268 -18.37 -4.59 -33.56
C GLU A 268 -18.51 -5.52 -34.78
N GLU A 269 -17.97 -6.75 -34.74
CA GLU A 269 -18.15 -7.74 -35.82
C GLU A 269 -19.59 -8.31 -35.87
N ASP A 270 -20.27 -8.46 -34.73
CA ASP A 270 -21.66 -8.93 -34.67
C ASP A 270 -22.71 -7.85 -35.09
N LEU A 271 -22.28 -6.59 -35.26
CA LEU A 271 -23.11 -5.46 -35.70
C LEU A 271 -22.94 -5.08 -37.18
N MET A 272 -22.11 -5.80 -37.96
CA MET A 272 -21.94 -5.65 -39.42
C MET A 272 -22.61 -6.76 -40.23
#